data_AF-A0A6L3CDI0-F1
#
_entry.id   AF-A0A6L3CDI0-F1
#
_cell.length_a   1.000
_cell.length_b   1.000
_cell.length_c   1.000
_cell.angle_alpha   90.00
_cell.angle_beta   90.00
_cell.angle_gamma   90.00
#
_symmetry.space_group_name_H-M   'P 1'
#
loop_
_entity.id
_entity.type
_entity.pdbx_description
1 polymer ?
#
loop_
_entity_poly.entity_id
_entity_poly.type
_entity_poly.pdbx_seq_one_letter_code
_entity_poly.pdbx_strand_id
1 'polypeptide(L)'
;MFVTGGGNERLANIVSRYPDKFIGFAHHNPHEKGADNLLRKSVTEMGLRGYKIIAPALDTPIDHPSAYPTWEAAADLEIPVLIHFGVLGGGGGVSQHVNMSPLS
;
A
#
# COMPACT_ATOMS: atom_id res chain seq x y z
N MET A 1 -8.87 1.80 11.56
CA MET A 1 -8.01 2.91 11.12
C MET A 1 -8.57 3.46 9.81
N PHE A 2 -8.96 4.74 9.73
CA PHE A 2 -9.64 5.37 8.57
C PHE A 2 -8.70 5.66 7.36
N VAL A 3 -7.53 5.04 7.31
CA VAL A 3 -6.45 5.41 6.39
C VAL A 3 -6.39 4.52 5.15
N THR A 4 -7.20 3.48 5.09
CA THR A 4 -7.31 2.52 3.99
C THR A 4 -8.77 2.37 3.57
N GLY A 5 -9.01 2.00 2.31
CA GLY A 5 -10.36 1.78 1.76
C GLY A 5 -11.09 0.55 2.31
N GLY A 6 -10.55 -0.10 3.35
CA GLY A 6 -11.10 -1.31 3.96
C GLY A 6 -10.88 -2.57 3.12
N GLY A 7 -9.77 -2.64 2.37
CA GLY A 7 -9.41 -3.72 1.45
C GLY A 7 -9.49 -3.30 -0.02
N ASN A 8 -8.73 -3.96 -0.89
CA ASN A 8 -8.64 -3.61 -2.31
C ASN A 8 -9.99 -3.79 -3.03
N GLU A 9 -10.71 -4.88 -2.78
CA GLU A 9 -12.04 -5.11 -3.39
C GLU A 9 -13.07 -4.06 -2.96
N ARG A 10 -13.12 -3.76 -1.65
CA ARG A 10 -14.03 -2.74 -1.13
C ARG A 10 -13.73 -1.37 -1.72
N LEU A 11 -12.44 -1.01 -1.79
CA LEU A 11 -12.02 0.26 -2.38
C LEU A 11 -12.38 0.33 -3.87
N ALA A 12 -12.08 -0.73 -4.63
CA ALA A 12 -12.40 -0.81 -6.06
C ALA A 12 -13.92 -0.66 -6.30
N ASN A 13 -14.74 -1.29 -5.46
CA ASN A 13 -16.21 -1.16 -5.51
C ASN A 13 -16.74 0.23 -5.19
N ILE A 14 -15.99 1.03 -4.42
CA ILE A 14 -16.34 2.44 -4.13
C ILE A 14 -15.91 3.32 -5.29
N VAL A 15 -14.68 3.13 -5.80
CA VAL A 15 -14.12 3.89 -6.92
C VAL A 15 -14.96 3.70 -8.19
N SER A 16 -15.41 2.47 -8.48
CA SER A 16 -16.22 2.18 -9.67
C SER A 16 -17.58 2.90 -9.69
N ARG A 17 -18.08 3.36 -8.53
CA ARG A 17 -19.32 4.16 -8.46
C ARG A 17 -19.13 5.60 -8.90
N TYR A 18 -17.91 6.14 -8.79
CA TYR A 18 -17.58 7.53 -9.12
C TYR A 18 -16.14 7.63 -9.68
N PRO A 19 -15.85 6.98 -10.83
CA PRO A 19 -14.49 6.87 -11.36
C PRO A 19 -13.92 8.21 -11.85
N ASP A 20 -14.77 9.19 -12.10
CA ASP A 20 -14.43 10.58 -12.44
C ASP A 20 -13.98 11.40 -11.21
N LYS A 21 -14.25 10.91 -9.99
CA LYS A 21 -13.99 11.62 -8.74
C LYS A 21 -12.93 10.97 -7.87
N PHE A 22 -12.82 9.65 -7.92
CA PHE A 22 -11.93 8.89 -7.04
C PHE A 22 -10.91 8.09 -7.82
N ILE A 23 -9.69 8.07 -7.29
CA ILE A 23 -8.61 7.17 -7.70
C ILE A 23 -8.29 6.28 -6.49
N GLY A 24 -8.34 4.97 -6.69
CA GLY A 24 -8.02 4.00 -5.65
C GLY A 24 -6.58 3.51 -5.77
N PHE A 25 -5.91 3.37 -4.62
CA PHE A 25 -4.59 2.76 -4.51
C PHE A 25 -4.74 1.43 -3.77
N ALA A 26 -4.15 0.37 -4.31
CA ALA A 26 -4.02 -0.90 -3.60
C ALA A 26 -3.30 -0.66 -2.27
N HIS A 27 -3.64 -1.42 -1.25
CA HIS A 27 -3.07 -1.29 0.09
C HIS A 27 -3.14 -2.63 0.81
N HIS A 28 -2.01 -3.32 0.87
CA HIS A 28 -1.81 -4.58 1.58
C HIS A 28 -0.34 -4.69 1.94
N ASN A 29 0.01 -5.62 2.83
CA ASN A 29 1.38 -5.77 3.28
C ASN A 29 2.25 -6.33 2.14
N PRO A 30 3.35 -5.66 1.73
CA PRO A 30 4.19 -6.11 0.62
C PRO A 30 5.00 -7.37 0.94
N HIS A 31 5.09 -7.76 2.21
CA HIS A 31 5.79 -8.96 2.69
C HIS A 31 4.93 -10.22 2.70
N GLU A 32 3.61 -10.09 2.46
CA GLU A 32 2.71 -11.24 2.44
C GLU A 32 2.98 -12.15 1.23
N LYS A 33 2.82 -13.46 1.44
CA LYS A 33 2.96 -14.43 0.35
C LYS A 33 1.91 -14.14 -0.73
N GLY A 34 2.37 -13.85 -1.94
CA GLY A 34 1.50 -13.53 -3.08
C GLY A 34 1.05 -12.07 -3.15
N ALA A 35 1.66 -11.17 -2.37
CA ALA A 35 1.37 -9.73 -2.42
C ALA A 35 1.61 -9.11 -3.81
N ASP A 36 2.58 -9.62 -4.56
CA ASP A 36 2.87 -9.30 -5.96
C ASP A 36 1.68 -9.62 -6.88
N ASN A 37 1.14 -10.84 -6.77
CA ASN A 37 0.00 -11.29 -7.56
C ASN A 37 -1.27 -10.52 -7.19
N LEU A 38 -1.47 -10.27 -5.89
CA LEU A 38 -2.58 -9.44 -5.42
C LEU A 38 -2.47 -8.02 -5.97
N LEU A 39 -1.27 -7.43 -6.02
CA LEU A 39 -1.05 -6.11 -6.60
C LEU A 39 -1.39 -6.10 -8.10
N ARG A 40 -0.90 -7.09 -8.87
CA ARG A 40 -1.23 -7.21 -10.30
C ARG A 40 -2.73 -7.27 -10.51
N LYS A 41 -3.45 -8.17 -9.83
CA LYS A 41 -4.91 -8.26 -9.89
C LYS A 41 -5.61 -6.96 -9.50
N SER A 42 -5.14 -6.31 -8.44
CA SER A 42 -5.69 -5.05 -7.96
C SER A 42 -5.62 -3.94 -9.03
N VAL A 43 -4.57 -3.95 -9.85
CA VAL A 43 -4.40 -2.97 -10.93
C VAL A 43 -5.13 -3.39 -12.21
N THR A 44 -4.89 -4.62 -12.69
CA THR A 44 -5.37 -5.08 -14.00
C THR A 44 -6.83 -5.50 -14.01
N GLU A 45 -7.33 -6.03 -12.90
CA GLU A 45 -8.71 -6.54 -12.80
C GLU A 45 -9.62 -5.60 -12.00
N MET A 46 -9.11 -5.00 -10.92
CA MET A 46 -9.93 -4.14 -10.04
C MET A 46 -9.84 -2.63 -10.38
N GLY A 47 -8.95 -2.24 -11.30
CA GLY A 47 -8.83 -0.86 -11.76
C GLY A 47 -8.21 0.13 -10.77
N LEU A 48 -7.52 -0.36 -9.73
CA LEU A 48 -6.73 0.50 -8.84
C LEU A 48 -5.49 1.02 -9.60
N ARG A 49 -5.03 2.23 -9.28
CA ARG A 49 -4.08 3.01 -10.10
C ARG A 49 -2.77 3.34 -9.38
N GLY A 50 -2.48 2.67 -8.28
CA GLY A 50 -1.31 2.93 -7.45
C GLY A 50 -1.22 1.97 -6.27
N TYR A 51 -0.14 2.06 -5.52
CA TYR A 51 0.08 1.26 -4.31
C TYR A 51 0.42 2.17 -3.13
N LYS A 52 -0.31 2.04 -2.02
CA LYS A 52 -0.18 2.88 -0.84
C LYS A 52 0.27 2.04 0.34
N ILE A 53 1.40 2.41 0.93
CA ILE A 53 1.93 1.78 2.13
C ILE A 53 1.96 2.77 3.29
N ILE A 54 1.66 2.26 4.48
CA ILE A 54 1.91 2.92 5.75
C ILE A 54 3.07 2.18 6.38
N ALA A 55 4.28 2.68 6.13
CA ALA A 55 5.51 1.95 6.47
C ALA A 55 5.63 1.65 7.98
N PRO A 56 5.20 2.54 8.91
CA PRO A 56 5.16 2.26 10.35
C PRO A 56 4.13 1.20 10.78
N ALA A 57 3.26 0.76 9.87
CA ALA A 57 2.30 -0.33 10.13
C ALA A 57 2.83 -1.71 9.69
N LEU A 58 4.05 -1.78 9.14
CA LEU A 58 4.71 -3.02 8.77
C LEU A 58 5.58 -3.50 9.93
N ASP A 59 5.54 -4.80 10.22
CA ASP A 59 6.41 -5.42 11.25
C ASP A 59 7.85 -5.68 10.75
N THR A 60 8.09 -5.50 9.45
CA THR A 60 9.35 -5.79 8.76
C THR A 60 9.89 -4.50 8.10
N PRO A 61 11.22 -4.31 8.00
CA PRO A 61 11.78 -3.20 7.22
C PRO A 61 11.22 -3.18 5.80
N ILE A 62 10.80 -2.00 5.32
CA ILE A 62 10.11 -1.83 4.03
C ILE A 62 10.98 -2.23 2.83
N ASP A 63 12.30 -2.16 2.99
CA ASP A 63 13.34 -2.52 2.03
C ASP A 63 13.84 -3.96 2.21
N HIS A 64 13.29 -4.73 3.15
CA HIS A 64 13.70 -6.12 3.34
C HIS A 64 13.44 -6.94 2.05
N PRO A 65 14.36 -7.82 1.61
CA PRO A 65 14.27 -8.53 0.33
C PRO A 65 12.97 -9.29 0.08
N SER A 66 12.26 -9.69 1.14
CA SER A 66 10.91 -10.30 1.05
C SER A 66 9.86 -9.44 0.33
N ALA A 67 10.03 -8.11 0.29
CA ALA A 67 9.11 -7.20 -0.38
C ALA A 67 9.47 -6.98 -1.86
N TYR A 68 10.66 -7.39 -2.31
CA TYR A 68 11.15 -7.15 -3.67
C TYR A 68 10.19 -7.65 -4.75
N PRO A 69 9.58 -8.84 -4.65
CA PRO A 69 8.61 -9.28 -5.66
C PRO A 69 7.42 -8.31 -5.81
N THR A 70 6.97 -7.70 -4.71
CA THR A 70 5.89 -6.71 -4.73
C THR A 70 6.35 -5.38 -5.35
N TRP A 71 7.59 -4.96 -5.09
CA TRP A 71 8.17 -3.76 -5.69
C TRP A 71 8.45 -3.92 -7.19
N GLU A 72 8.96 -5.07 -7.61
CA GLU A 72 9.12 -5.44 -9.02
C GLU A 72 7.77 -5.47 -9.73
N ALA A 73 6.73 -6.03 -9.09
CA ALA A 73 5.37 -5.98 -9.64
C ALA A 73 4.86 -4.54 -9.80
N ALA A 74 5.11 -3.65 -8.83
CA ALA A 74 4.75 -2.23 -8.95
C ALA A 74 5.49 -1.54 -10.11
N ALA A 75 6.79 -1.86 -10.30
CA ALA A 75 7.60 -1.34 -11.39
C ALA A 75 7.13 -1.85 -12.75
N ASP A 76 6.86 -3.15 -12.90
CA ASP A 76 6.34 -3.75 -14.14
C ASP A 76 4.98 -3.19 -14.55
N LEU A 77 4.14 -2.84 -13.58
CA LEU A 77 2.82 -2.23 -13.81
C LEU A 77 2.91 -0.73 -14.09
N GLU A 78 4.09 -0.13 -13.94
CA GLU A 78 4.35 1.32 -14.08
C GLU A 78 3.40 2.18 -13.22
N ILE A 79 3.07 1.70 -12.02
CA ILE A 79 2.16 2.41 -11.11
C ILE A 79 2.91 3.27 -10.07
N PRO A 80 2.34 4.40 -9.64
CA PRO A 80 2.90 5.17 -8.54
C PRO A 80 2.82 4.41 -7.21
N VAL A 81 3.91 4.46 -6.44
CA VAL A 81 3.98 3.97 -5.06
C VAL A 81 4.01 5.17 -4.12
N LEU A 82 3.07 5.22 -3.18
CA LEU A 82 2.99 6.25 -2.16
C LEU A 82 3.29 5.62 -0.80
N ILE A 83 4.36 6.07 -0.15
CA ILE A 83 4.77 5.57 1.16
C ILE A 83 4.55 6.66 2.20
N HIS A 84 3.77 6.35 3.23
CA HIS A 84 3.62 7.22 4.39
C HIS A 84 4.68 6.88 5.42
N PHE A 85 5.47 7.90 5.77
CA PHE A 85 6.41 7.90 6.89
C PHE A 85 5.89 8.83 7.99
N GLY A 86 6.21 8.55 9.24
CA GLY A 86 5.83 9.37 10.40
C GLY A 86 4.86 8.70 11.37
N VAL A 87 4.36 9.47 12.34
CA VAL A 87 3.59 8.94 13.48
C VAL A 87 2.31 8.25 13.03
N LEU A 88 2.11 7.01 13.49
CA LEU A 88 0.89 6.25 13.23
C LEU A 88 -0.03 6.27 14.45
N GLY A 89 -1.20 6.91 14.36
CA GLY A 89 -2.24 6.82 15.40
C GLY A 89 -2.36 8.01 16.37
N GLY A 90 -1.77 9.16 16.08
CA GLY A 90 -1.92 10.38 16.90
C GLY A 90 -1.14 10.31 18.22
N GLY A 91 -1.63 11.00 19.27
CA GLY A 91 -0.90 11.24 20.53
C GLY A 91 -0.55 10.01 21.38
N GLY A 92 -1.08 8.83 21.06
CA GLY A 92 -0.70 7.54 21.66
C GLY A 92 -0.25 6.50 20.63
N GLY A 93 0.09 6.97 19.42
CA GLY A 93 0.48 6.14 18.29
C GLY A 93 1.91 5.62 18.34
N VAL A 94 2.32 4.91 17.30
CA VAL A 94 3.71 4.48 17.12
C VAL A 94 4.59 5.72 16.92
N SER A 95 5.41 6.04 17.92
CA SER A 95 6.27 7.22 17.97
C SER A 95 7.72 6.94 17.56
N GLN A 96 8.17 5.68 17.60
CA GLN A 96 9.44 5.21 17.01
C GLN A 96 9.27 3.84 16.30
N HIS A 97 9.84 3.69 15.10
CA HIS A 97 9.78 2.50 14.25
C HIS A 97 10.89 2.55 13.18
N VAL A 98 11.44 1.40 12.79
CA VAL A 98 12.48 1.30 11.75
C VAL A 98 12.04 1.92 10.41
N ASN A 99 10.74 1.84 10.10
CA ASN A 99 10.15 2.40 8.89
C ASN A 99 9.59 3.84 9.05
N MET A 100 9.99 4.60 10.07
CA MET A 100 9.51 5.99 10.23
C MET A 100 10.43 7.06 9.67
N SER A 101 11.74 6.78 9.61
CA SER A 101 12.70 7.64 8.94
C SER A 101 13.00 7.03 7.57
N PRO A 102 12.82 7.73 6.45
CA PRO A 102 13.25 7.23 5.15
C PRO A 102 14.77 7.23 4.98
N LEU A 103 15.53 7.69 5.99
CA LEU A 103 16.98 7.83 6.00
C LEU A 103 17.69 6.95 7.05
N SER A 104 16.93 6.19 7.84
CA SER A 104 17.48 5.32 8.89
C SER A 104 17.99 4.00 8.35
#